data_AF-A0A2A4N9S8-F1
#
_entry.id   AF-A0A2A4N9S8-F1
#
_cell.length_a   1.000
_cell.length_b   1.000
_cell.length_c   1.000
_cell.angle_alpha   90.00
_cell.angle_beta   90.00
_cell.angle_gamma   90.00
#
_symmetry.space_group_name_H-M   'P 1'
#
loop_
_entity.id
_entity.type
_entity.pdbx_description
1 polymer ?
#
loop_
_entity_poly.entity_id
_entity_poly.type
_entity_poly.pdbx_seq_one_letter_code
_entity_poly.pdbx_strand_id
1 'polypeptide(L)'
;MATASDTAETSGRGSETIVHASCVAIDGCGLLIVGASGSGKSGLALDLMALGATLVSDDRVILSRAGNDLVASPPPAIVGLIEARGIGLLNARPHGPVTLGCVIDLDRTETKRLPTHRQIVLLRASVTLLLRVDSRHFASALMQYCKKGRSSDR
;
A
#
# COMPACT_ATOMS: atom_id res chain seq x y z
N MET A 1 8.69 -19.02 17.24
CA MET A 1 8.67 -19.83 16.00
C MET A 1 7.64 -19.23 15.06
N ALA A 2 8.09 -18.39 14.11
CA ALA A 2 7.23 -17.83 13.07
C ALA A 2 7.61 -18.52 11.76
N THR A 3 6.63 -19.15 11.13
CA THR A 3 6.80 -19.88 9.87
C THR A 3 6.79 -18.91 8.71
N ALA A 4 7.86 -19.00 7.91
CA ALA A 4 8.01 -18.36 6.63
C ALA A 4 7.18 -19.11 5.56
N SER A 5 6.44 -18.34 4.77
CA SER A 5 5.76 -18.72 3.53
C SER A 5 5.38 -17.40 2.88
N ASP A 6 5.79 -17.00 1.69
CA ASP A 6 6.23 -17.74 0.53
C ASP A 6 7.17 -16.84 -0.30
N THR A 7 7.93 -17.50 -1.14
CA THR A 7 9.21 -17.18 -1.76
C THR A 7 9.17 -16.01 -2.74
N ALA A 8 10.03 -15.01 -2.53
CA ALA A 8 10.34 -14.00 -3.54
C ALA A 8 11.18 -14.65 -4.66
N GLU A 9 10.59 -14.84 -5.83
CA GLU A 9 11.33 -15.26 -7.03
C GLU A 9 12.37 -14.20 -7.38
N THR A 10 13.63 -14.51 -7.08
CA THR A 10 14.77 -13.62 -7.28
C THR A 10 15.36 -13.88 -8.66
N SER A 11 15.05 -13.03 -9.62
CA SER A 11 15.77 -12.96 -10.90
C SER A 11 16.32 -11.56 -11.12
N GLY A 12 17.65 -11.45 -11.07
CA GLY A 12 18.41 -10.25 -11.45
C GLY A 12 18.99 -9.47 -10.27
N ARG A 13 20.10 -8.78 -10.49
CA ARG A 13 20.70 -7.77 -9.58
C ARG A 13 19.76 -6.54 -9.45
N GLY A 14 18.51 -6.73 -9.06
CA GLY A 14 17.42 -5.78 -9.24
C GLY A 14 17.32 -4.78 -8.11
N SER A 15 17.32 -3.49 -8.45
CA SER A 15 16.85 -2.38 -7.61
C SER A 15 15.33 -2.36 -7.43
N GLU A 16 14.65 -3.44 -7.80
CA GLU A 16 13.20 -3.53 -7.98
C GLU A 16 12.68 -4.94 -7.66
N THR A 17 11.44 -5.03 -7.17
CA THR A 17 10.71 -6.27 -6.94
C THR A 17 9.21 -6.06 -7.23
N ILE A 18 8.49 -7.14 -7.54
CA ILE A 18 7.02 -7.10 -7.70
C ILE A 18 6.39 -7.72 -6.47
N VAL A 19 5.38 -7.06 -5.91
CA VAL A 19 4.63 -7.55 -4.74
C VAL A 19 3.13 -7.64 -5.04
N HIS A 20 2.47 -8.62 -4.40
CA HIS A 20 1.02 -8.75 -4.42
C HIS A 20 0.38 -7.74 -3.46
N ALA A 21 0.00 -6.58 -3.99
CA ALA A 21 -0.45 -5.44 -3.21
C ALA A 21 -1.35 -4.53 -4.06
N SER A 22 -2.07 -3.63 -3.40
CA SER A 22 -2.71 -2.47 -4.05
C SER A 22 -1.97 -1.21 -3.59
N CYS A 23 -1.93 -0.16 -4.41
CA CYS A 23 -1.29 1.10 -4.05
C CYS A 23 -2.09 2.29 -4.55
N VAL A 24 -2.24 3.29 -3.68
CA VAL A 24 -2.86 4.57 -4.02
C VAL A 24 -1.95 5.73 -3.62
N ALA A 25 -2.12 6.87 -4.27
CA ALA A 25 -1.46 8.13 -3.95
C ALA A 25 -2.45 9.11 -3.31
N ILE A 26 -2.05 9.74 -2.20
CA ILE A 26 -2.79 10.76 -1.47
C ILE A 26 -1.88 11.97 -1.30
N ASP A 27 -2.18 13.08 -1.98
CA ASP A 27 -1.37 14.32 -1.94
C ASP A 27 0.14 14.08 -2.17
N GLY A 28 0.47 13.18 -3.11
CA GLY A 28 1.85 12.80 -3.44
C GLY A 28 2.49 11.75 -2.52
N CYS A 29 1.80 11.33 -1.46
CA CYS A 29 2.22 10.25 -0.57
C CYS A 29 1.67 8.90 -1.06
N GLY A 30 2.56 7.95 -1.36
CA GLY A 30 2.20 6.58 -1.70
C GLY A 30 1.81 5.76 -0.47
N LEU A 31 0.66 5.10 -0.55
CA LEU A 31 0.16 4.18 0.45
C LEU A 31 0.06 2.79 -0.19
N LEU A 32 0.93 1.87 0.24
CA LEU A 32 0.95 0.48 -0.20
C LEU A 32 0.08 -0.38 0.74
N ILE A 33 -0.82 -1.18 0.18
CA ILE A 33 -1.75 -2.04 0.93
C ILE A 33 -1.36 -3.49 0.68
N VAL A 34 -0.87 -4.17 1.72
CA VAL A 34 -0.42 -5.56 1.67
C VAL A 34 -1.33 -6.45 2.52
N GLY A 35 -1.26 -7.76 2.26
CA GLY A 35 -1.96 -8.79 3.00
C GLY A 35 -2.34 -9.97 2.12
N ALA A 36 -2.85 -11.03 2.74
CA ALA A 36 -3.24 -12.27 2.09
C ALA A 36 -4.29 -12.08 0.99
N SER A 37 -4.44 -13.08 0.12
CA SER A 37 -5.53 -13.08 -0.86
C SER A 37 -6.89 -13.00 -0.15
N GLY A 38 -7.79 -12.16 -0.65
CA GLY A 38 -9.10 -11.93 -0.02
C GLY A 38 -9.09 -11.03 1.24
N SER A 39 -7.95 -10.49 1.67
CA SER A 39 -7.88 -9.60 2.86
C SER A 39 -8.53 -8.22 2.67
N GLY A 40 -8.95 -7.89 1.45
CA GLY A 40 -9.63 -6.62 1.13
C GLY A 40 -8.73 -5.51 0.57
N LYS A 41 -7.54 -5.83 0.04
CA LYS A 41 -6.59 -4.83 -0.52
C LYS A 41 -7.23 -3.90 -1.57
N SER A 42 -7.81 -4.47 -2.62
CA SER A 42 -8.51 -3.72 -3.68
C SER A 42 -9.75 -2.99 -3.15
N GLY A 43 -10.45 -3.58 -2.17
CA GLY A 43 -11.58 -2.93 -1.50
C GLY A 43 -11.18 -1.66 -0.77
N LEU A 44 -10.10 -1.71 0.03
CA LEU A 44 -9.57 -0.54 0.71
C LEU A 44 -9.03 0.50 -0.29
N ALA A 45 -8.41 0.07 -1.40
CA ALA A 45 -7.99 0.98 -2.46
C ALA A 45 -9.20 1.72 -3.08
N LEU A 46 -10.30 1.02 -3.36
CA LEU A 46 -11.56 1.62 -3.83
C LEU A 46 -12.15 2.60 -2.82
N ASP A 47 -12.17 2.26 -1.53
CA ASP A 47 -12.65 3.15 -0.47
C ASP A 47 -11.83 4.44 -0.40
N LEU A 48 -10.49 4.33 -0.51
CA LEU A 48 -9.60 5.48 -0.54
C LEU A 48 -9.80 6.32 -1.81
N MET A 49 -9.99 5.69 -2.96
CA MET A 49 -10.30 6.37 -4.23
C MET A 49 -11.61 7.15 -4.15
N ALA A 50 -12.64 6.58 -3.53
CA ALA A 50 -13.92 7.26 -3.27
C ALA A 50 -13.75 8.51 -2.38
N LEU A 51 -12.71 8.54 -1.55
CA LEU A 51 -12.34 9.68 -0.70
C LEU A 51 -11.33 10.65 -1.35
N GLY A 52 -10.94 10.41 -2.60
CA GLY A 52 -10.07 11.30 -3.39
C GLY A 52 -8.62 10.85 -3.54
N ALA A 53 -8.26 9.63 -3.13
CA ALA A 53 -6.97 9.04 -3.50
C ALA A 53 -6.96 8.71 -5.01
N THR A 54 -5.77 8.63 -5.61
CA THR A 54 -5.61 8.21 -7.02
C THR A 54 -4.94 6.84 -7.08
N LEU A 55 -5.41 5.95 -7.95
CA LEU A 55 -4.86 4.61 -8.10
C LEU A 55 -3.44 4.66 -8.67
N VAL A 56 -2.49 4.01 -8.01
CA VAL A 56 -1.15 3.75 -8.56
C VAL A 56 -1.14 2.39 -9.25
N SER A 57 -1.56 1.33 -8.54
CA SER A 57 -1.71 -0.03 -9.09
C SER A 57 -2.63 -0.88 -8.23
N ASP A 58 -3.19 -1.94 -8.80
CA ASP A 58 -3.93 -2.98 -8.09
C ASP A 58 -3.38 -4.38 -8.46
N ASP A 59 -3.58 -5.37 -7.59
CA ASP A 59 -3.04 -6.76 -7.65
C ASP A 59 -1.51 -6.89 -7.61
N ARG A 60 -0.79 -6.23 -8.51
CA ARG A 60 0.68 -6.23 -8.58
C ARG A 60 1.21 -4.81 -8.54
N VAL A 61 2.16 -4.58 -7.65
CA VAL A 61 2.88 -3.30 -7.53
C VAL A 61 4.36 -3.57 -7.74
N ILE A 62 4.96 -2.78 -8.61
CA ILE A 62 6.41 -2.73 -8.76
C ILE A 62 6.95 -1.80 -7.68
N LEU A 63 7.85 -2.30 -6.84
CA LEU A 63 8.60 -1.53 -5.85
C LEU A 63 10.03 -1.39 -6.29
N SER A 64 10.55 -0.17 -6.36
CA SER A 64 11.95 0.11 -6.65
C SER A 64 12.57 1.08 -5.64
N ARG A 65 13.90 1.16 -5.62
CA ARG A 65 14.63 2.14 -4.81
C ARG A 65 14.96 3.40 -5.61
N ALA A 66 14.76 4.55 -4.98
CA ALA A 66 15.33 5.83 -5.39
C ALA A 66 16.09 6.44 -4.22
N GLY A 67 17.41 6.22 -4.15
CA GLY A 67 18.19 6.61 -2.97
C GLY A 67 17.71 5.87 -1.72
N ASN A 68 17.34 6.59 -0.67
CA ASN A 68 16.80 6.00 0.57
C ASN A 68 15.28 5.78 0.52
N ASP A 69 14.62 6.20 -0.55
CA ASP A 69 13.18 6.12 -0.70
C ASP A 69 12.76 4.86 -1.47
N LEU A 70 11.54 4.43 -1.20
CA LEU A 70 10.84 3.41 -1.99
C LEU A 70 9.86 4.09 -2.93
N VAL A 71 9.88 3.66 -4.18
CA VAL A 71 8.95 4.13 -5.21
C VAL A 71 8.06 2.96 -5.61
N ALA A 72 6.75 3.22 -5.65
CA ALA A 72 5.76 2.27 -6.15
C ALA A 72 5.26 2.70 -7.52
N SER A 73 5.17 1.76 -8.46
CA SER A 73 4.62 1.99 -9.79
C SER A 73 3.80 0.80 -10.28
N PRO A 74 2.85 1.01 -11.21
CA PRO A 74 2.13 -0.10 -11.84
C PRO A 74 2.99 -0.85 -12.85
N PRO A 75 2.83 -2.19 -12.96
CA PRO A 75 3.24 -2.91 -14.17
C PRO A 75 2.51 -2.37 -15.40
N PRO A 76 3.18 -2.24 -16.57
CA PRO A 76 2.58 -1.67 -17.78
C PRO A 76 1.27 -2.32 -18.23
N ALA A 77 1.11 -3.63 -17.99
CA ALA A 77 -0.03 -4.41 -18.43
C ALA A 77 -1.35 -4.11 -17.67
N ILE A 78 -1.27 -3.50 -16.47
CA ILE A 78 -2.42 -3.30 -15.58
C ILE A 78 -2.60 -1.84 -15.14
N VAL A 79 -1.93 -0.91 -15.83
CA VAL A 79 -2.03 0.53 -15.56
C VAL A 79 -3.50 0.98 -15.64
N GLY A 80 -3.97 1.64 -14.58
CA GLY A 80 -5.32 2.22 -14.55
C GLY A 80 -6.44 1.18 -14.44
N LEU A 81 -6.13 -0.07 -14.10
CA LEU A 81 -7.12 -1.12 -13.88
C LEU A 81 -7.20 -1.48 -12.39
N ILE A 82 -8.43 -1.69 -11.89
CA ILE A 82 -8.69 -2.18 -10.53
C ILE A 82 -9.84 -3.19 -10.56
N GLU A 83 -9.71 -4.28 -9.79
CA GLU A 83 -10.78 -5.27 -9.66
C GLU A 83 -11.77 -4.85 -8.56
N ALA A 84 -13.05 -4.69 -8.95
CA ALA A 84 -14.15 -4.62 -8.01
C ALA A 84 -14.87 -5.97 -7.96
N ARG A 85 -14.59 -6.77 -6.93
CA ARG A 85 -15.16 -8.13 -6.80
C ARG A 85 -16.69 -8.11 -6.88
N GLY A 86 -17.25 -8.93 -7.74
CA GLY A 86 -18.69 -9.00 -8.01
C GLY A 86 -19.21 -8.00 -9.04
N ILE A 87 -18.38 -7.04 -9.47
CA ILE A 87 -18.68 -6.09 -10.55
C ILE A 87 -17.80 -6.41 -11.78
N GLY A 88 -16.49 -6.57 -11.57
CA GLY A 88 -15.50 -6.85 -12.63
C GLY A 88 -14.31 -5.88 -12.59
N LEU A 89 -13.55 -5.84 -13.68
CA LEU A 89 -12.44 -4.89 -13.87
C LEU A 89 -12.99 -3.51 -14.22
N LEU A 90 -12.49 -2.48 -13.55
CA LEU A 90 -12.88 -1.09 -13.73
C LEU A 90 -11.71 -0.25 -14.23
N ASN A 91 -12.03 0.76 -15.03
CA ASN A 91 -11.07 1.80 -15.40
C ASN A 91 -10.93 2.84 -14.29
N ALA A 92 -9.71 3.24 -14.00
CA ALA A 92 -9.36 4.30 -13.07
C ALA A 92 -8.37 5.27 -13.72
N ARG A 93 -8.36 6.52 -13.27
CA ARG A 93 -7.29 7.44 -13.64
C ARG A 93 -5.99 6.95 -13.00
N PRO A 94 -4.95 6.61 -13.79
CA PRO A 94 -3.70 6.15 -13.23
C PRO A 94 -2.91 7.31 -12.64
N HIS A 95 -2.19 7.03 -11.56
CA HIS A 95 -1.12 7.85 -11.03
C HIS A 95 0.23 7.25 -11.45
N GLY A 96 1.23 8.11 -11.69
CA GLY A 96 2.59 7.69 -12.00
C GLY A 96 3.31 7.08 -10.79
N PRO A 97 4.61 6.74 -10.93
CA PRO A 97 5.42 6.31 -9.81
C PRO A 97 5.30 7.29 -8.64
N VAL A 98 5.17 6.77 -7.43
CA VAL A 98 4.99 7.58 -6.22
C VAL A 98 5.92 7.09 -5.12
N THR A 99 6.50 8.03 -4.37
CA THR A 99 7.28 7.69 -3.18
C THR A 99 6.36 7.16 -2.09
N LEU A 100 6.68 5.99 -1.53
CA LEU A 100 5.94 5.39 -0.43
C LEU A 100 6.17 6.15 0.87
N GLY A 101 5.10 6.67 1.46
CA GLY A 101 5.12 7.21 2.82
C GLY A 101 4.68 6.19 3.87
N CYS A 102 3.84 5.22 3.49
CA CYS A 102 3.42 4.17 4.41
C CYS A 102 3.00 2.87 3.72
N VAL A 103 3.06 1.79 4.51
CA VAL A 103 2.55 0.46 4.20
C VAL A 103 1.45 0.12 5.20
N ILE A 104 0.33 -0.39 4.70
CA ILE A 104 -0.79 -0.91 5.48
C ILE A 104 -0.76 -2.44 5.40
N ASP A 105 -0.60 -3.10 6.53
CA ASP A 105 -0.70 -4.56 6.64
C ASP A 105 -2.11 -4.96 7.07
N LEU A 106 -2.85 -5.59 6.16
CA LEU A 106 -4.22 -6.07 6.39
C LEU A 106 -4.29 -7.42 7.10
N ASP A 107 -3.19 -8.15 7.25
CA ASP A 107 -3.20 -9.46 7.93
C ASP A 107 -3.15 -9.32 9.44
N ARG A 108 -2.78 -8.15 9.93
CA ARG A 108 -2.63 -7.86 11.36
C ARG A 108 -3.58 -6.74 11.76
N THR A 109 -4.38 -7.00 12.80
CA THR A 109 -5.27 -5.99 13.40
C THR A 109 -4.54 -5.23 14.51
N GLU A 110 -4.63 -3.91 14.49
CA GLU A 110 -4.20 -3.05 15.59
C GLU A 110 -5.20 -3.10 16.74
N THR A 111 -4.69 -3.31 17.96
CA THR A 111 -5.51 -3.42 19.16
C THR A 111 -5.29 -2.27 20.14
N LYS A 112 -4.21 -1.48 19.95
CA LYS A 112 -3.91 -0.33 20.80
C LYS A 112 -4.72 0.87 20.37
N ARG A 113 -5.38 1.53 21.34
CA ARG A 113 -6.03 2.83 21.13
C ARG A 113 -5.06 3.90 20.59
N LEU A 114 -3.83 3.92 21.12
CA LEU A 114 -2.74 4.79 20.66
C LEU A 114 -1.55 3.89 20.26
N PRO A 115 -1.45 3.52 18.98
CA PRO A 115 -0.37 2.67 18.51
C PRO A 115 0.99 3.35 18.58
N THR A 116 2.03 2.59 18.89
CA THR A 116 3.41 3.06 18.76
C THR A 116 3.77 3.22 17.29
N HIS A 117 4.84 3.97 17.03
CA HIS A 117 5.45 4.01 15.71
C HIS A 117 6.05 2.66 15.35
N ARG A 118 5.85 2.26 14.09
CA ARG A 118 6.40 1.02 13.53
C ARG A 118 6.91 1.32 12.14
N GLN A 119 7.97 0.61 11.78
CA GLN A 119 8.58 0.66 10.48
C GLN A 119 8.67 -0.76 9.93
N ILE A 120 8.64 -0.88 8.62
CA ILE A 120 8.99 -2.09 7.88
C ILE A 120 10.14 -1.76 6.95
N VAL A 121 11.03 -2.72 6.74
CA VAL A 121 12.15 -2.58 5.80
C VAL A 121 11.83 -3.37 4.55
N LEU A 122 11.69 -2.68 3.42
CA LEU A 122 11.51 -3.26 2.08
C LEU A 122 12.64 -2.76 1.19
N LEU A 123 13.27 -3.65 0.41
CA LEU A 123 14.45 -3.31 -0.40
C LEU A 123 15.51 -2.48 0.35
N ARG A 124 15.75 -2.76 1.64
CA ARG A 124 16.70 -2.02 2.51
C ARG A 124 16.34 -0.55 2.80
N ALA A 125 15.12 -0.11 2.48
CA ALA A 125 14.59 1.20 2.85
C ALA A 125 13.52 1.04 3.94
N SER A 126 13.53 1.94 4.93
CA SER A 126 12.57 1.95 6.05
C SER A 126 11.35 2.79 5.68
N VAL A 127 10.16 2.23 5.86
CA VAL A 127 8.89 2.93 5.63
C VAL A 127 7.92 2.68 6.77
N THR A 128 7.06 3.66 7.06
CA THR A 128 6.08 3.55 8.14
C THR A 128 5.13 2.39 7.92
N LEU A 129 4.90 1.60 8.96
CA LEU A 129 3.96 0.49 8.97
C LEU A 129 2.74 0.82 9.84
N LEU A 130 1.57 0.82 9.21
CA LEU A 130 0.27 0.83 9.89
C LEU A 130 -0.39 -0.53 9.73
N LEU A 131 -1.22 -0.89 10.69
CA LEU A 131 -1.94 -2.18 10.71
C LEU A 131 -3.44 -1.92 10.50
N ARG A 132 -4.17 -2.95 10.08
CA ARG A 132 -5.63 -2.89 9.92
C ARG A 132 -6.31 -2.40 11.20
N VAL A 133 -7.28 -1.51 11.05
CA VAL A 133 -8.22 -1.16 12.12
C VAL A 133 -9.61 -1.57 11.67
N ASP A 134 -10.29 -2.37 12.48
CA ASP A 134 -11.64 -2.85 12.19
C ASP A 134 -12.67 -1.75 12.51
N SER A 135 -12.74 -0.75 11.63
CA SER A 135 -13.63 0.40 11.74
C SER A 135 -14.04 0.91 10.37
N ARG A 136 -15.30 1.33 10.22
CA ARG A 136 -15.82 1.99 9.02
C ARG A 136 -15.07 3.29 8.66
N HIS A 137 -14.33 3.84 9.61
CA HIS A 137 -13.57 5.08 9.44
C HIS A 137 -12.12 4.84 9.03
N PHE A 138 -11.71 3.60 8.78
CA PHE A 138 -10.31 3.27 8.54
C PHE A 138 -9.74 4.00 7.32
N ALA A 139 -10.41 3.92 6.16
CA ALA A 139 -9.98 4.65 4.96
C ALA A 139 -9.88 6.17 5.22
N SER A 140 -10.88 6.77 5.88
CA SER A 140 -10.86 8.20 6.21
C SER A 140 -9.71 8.58 7.17
N ALA A 141 -9.39 7.70 8.12
CA ALA A 141 -8.26 7.90 9.03
C ALA A 141 -6.91 7.83 8.29
N LEU A 142 -6.77 6.93 7.32
CA LEU A 142 -5.60 6.84 6.45
C LEU A 142 -5.44 8.10 5.58
N MET A 143 -6.55 8.61 5.02
CA MET A 143 -6.54 9.89 4.30
C MET A 143 -6.02 11.02 5.18
N GLN A 144 -6.51 11.14 6.42
CA GLN A 144 -6.06 12.16 7.36
C GLN A 144 -4.59 11.96 7.76
N TYR A 145 -4.17 10.72 7.97
CA TYR A 145 -2.79 10.39 8.30
C TYR A 145 -1.83 10.79 7.18
N CYS A 146 -2.10 10.42 5.93
CA CYS A 146 -1.27 10.82 4.80
C CYS A 146 -1.20 12.36 4.64
N LYS A 147 -2.29 13.07 4.95
CA LYS A 147 -2.36 14.53 4.85
C LYS A 147 -1.62 15.28 5.95
N LYS A 148 -1.61 14.76 7.18
CA LYS A 148 -1.20 15.53 8.38
C LYS A 148 -0.31 14.78 9.37
N GLY A 149 -0.02 13.51 9.13
CA GLY A 149 0.72 12.64 10.05
C GLY A 149 -0.01 12.41 11.37
N ARG A 150 0.69 11.81 12.33
CA ARG A 150 0.27 11.82 13.74
C ARG A 150 0.71 13.13 14.39
N SER A 151 0.04 13.52 15.47
CA SER A 151 0.48 14.66 16.29
C SER A 151 1.89 14.47 16.88
N SER A 152 2.31 13.21 17.06
CA SER A 152 3.65 12.82 17.52
C SER A 152 4.75 12.89 16.46
N ASP A 153 4.41 13.21 15.21
CA ASP A 153 5.36 13.24 14.08
C ASP A 153 5.96 14.63 13.89
N ARG A 154 5.62 15.57 14.77
CA ARG A 154 6.08 16.96 14.80
C ARG A 154 7.07 17.17 15.93
#